data_AF-C2Y053-F1
#
_entry.id   AF-C2Y053-F1
#
_cell.length_a   1.000
_cell.length_b   1.000
_cell.length_c   1.000
_cell.angle_alpha   90.00
_cell.angle_beta   90.00
_cell.angle_gamma   90.00
#
_symmetry.space_group_name_H-M   'P 1'
#
loop_
_entity.id
_entity.type
_entity.pdbx_description
1 polymer ?
#
loop_
_entity_poly.entity_id
_entity_poly.type
_entity_poly.pdbx_seq_one_letter_code
_entity_poly.pdbx_strand_id
1 'polypeptide(L)'
;MLVSMGIGHMIAKIFSPVIATRIGGFVLIGIGIWVLYQFFRSDKKEEPKQEEKVWKLEIASLGLVIQILRKPTVADFDKSGTISAGEALLLGIALSIDSFGAGIGASLLGYAPAMMAVLVAVMSSLFLFIGMKLGTILSNMKWLQKFTFLPGVLLIIIGIWKM
;
A
#
# COMPACT_ATOMS: atom_id res chain seq x y z
N MET A 1 -9.28 0.35 10.06
CA MET A 1 -8.64 -0.55 11.04
C MET A 1 -9.62 -1.44 11.80
N LEU A 2 -10.55 -0.89 12.60
CA LEU A 2 -11.45 -1.70 13.45
C LEU A 2 -12.26 -2.75 12.66
N VAL A 3 -12.87 -2.34 11.55
CA VAL A 3 -13.62 -3.26 10.66
C VAL A 3 -12.70 -4.36 10.10
N SER A 4 -11.51 -4.00 9.63
CA SER A 4 -10.50 -4.94 9.13
C SER A 4 -10.12 -5.98 10.19
N MET A 5 -9.83 -5.54 11.42
CA MET A 5 -9.49 -6.46 12.52
C MET A 5 -10.68 -7.31 12.97
N GLY A 6 -11.91 -6.79 12.89
CA GLY A 6 -13.13 -7.57 13.13
C GLY A 6 -13.30 -8.69 12.11
N ILE A 7 -13.12 -8.38 10.81
CA ILE A 7 -13.13 -9.37 9.73
C ILE A 7 -12.01 -10.39 9.95
N GLY A 8 -10.79 -9.93 10.25
CA GLY A 8 -9.66 -10.82 10.47
C GLY A 8 -9.82 -11.72 11.70
N HIS A 9 -10.52 -11.27 12.75
CA HIS A 9 -10.90 -12.11 13.88
C HIS A 9 -11.89 -13.22 13.50
N MET A 10 -12.80 -12.96 12.54
CA MET A 10 -13.66 -14.02 11.98
C MET A 10 -12.86 -15.02 11.14
N ILE A 11 -11.91 -14.53 10.33
CA ILE A 11 -11.01 -15.37 9.53
C ILE A 11 -10.12 -16.23 10.44
N ALA A 12 -9.64 -15.68 11.56
CA ALA A 12 -8.80 -16.38 12.53
C ALA A 12 -9.47 -17.63 13.14
N LYS A 13 -10.81 -17.65 13.20
CA LYS A 13 -11.56 -18.83 13.70
C LYS A 13 -11.62 -19.97 12.69
N ILE A 14 -11.40 -19.69 11.41
CA ILE A 14 -11.54 -20.64 10.31
C ILE A 14 -10.16 -21.11 9.80
N PHE A 15 -9.15 -20.22 9.86
CA PHE A 15 -7.82 -20.49 9.31
C PHE A 15 -6.80 -20.86 10.40
N SER A 16 -6.03 -21.93 10.16
CA SER A 16 -4.85 -22.23 10.97
C SER A 16 -3.81 -21.10 10.86
N PRO A 17 -3.23 -20.63 11.99
CA PRO A 17 -2.20 -19.58 12.00
C PRO A 17 -0.99 -19.88 11.10
N VAL A 18 -0.67 -21.16 10.94
CA VAL A 18 0.43 -21.64 10.09
C VAL A 18 0.15 -21.36 8.61
N ILE A 19 -1.08 -21.61 8.16
CA ILE A 19 -1.49 -21.41 6.76
C ILE A 19 -1.51 -19.92 6.44
N ALA A 20 -2.05 -19.09 7.34
CA ALA A 20 -2.11 -17.64 7.16
C ALA A 20 -0.70 -17.02 7.05
N THR A 21 0.24 -17.49 7.89
CA THR A 21 1.63 -17.02 7.86
C THR A 21 2.32 -17.38 6.55
N ARG A 22 2.19 -18.63 6.09
CA ARG A 22 2.77 -19.09 4.81
C ARG A 22 2.19 -18.35 3.61
N ILE A 23 0.86 -18.18 3.55
CA ILE A 23 0.20 -17.42 2.48
C ILE A 23 0.72 -15.98 2.46
N GLY A 24 0.80 -15.33 3.62
CA GLY A 24 1.35 -13.98 3.72
C GLY A 24 2.80 -13.88 3.23
N GLY A 25 3.65 -14.84 3.59
CA GLY A 25 5.03 -14.92 3.11
C GLY A 25 5.10 -15.08 1.58
N PHE A 26 4.32 -16.00 1.00
CA PHE A 26 4.25 -16.18 -0.46
C PHE A 26 3.77 -14.91 -1.18
N VAL A 27 2.76 -14.23 -0.64
CA VAL A 27 2.26 -12.96 -1.18
C VAL A 27 3.35 -11.88 -1.16
N LEU A 28 4.07 -11.73 -0.05
CA LEU A 28 5.17 -10.76 0.05
C LEU A 28 6.29 -11.04 -0.95
N ILE A 29 6.71 -12.30 -1.08
CA ILE A 29 7.72 -12.71 -2.07
C ILE A 29 7.22 -12.44 -3.49
N GLY A 30 5.97 -12.80 -3.80
CA GLY A 30 5.38 -12.58 -5.13
C GLY A 30 5.33 -11.10 -5.52
N ILE A 31 4.87 -10.23 -4.61
CA ILE A 31 4.85 -8.78 -4.83
C ILE A 31 6.27 -8.24 -4.96
N GLY A 32 7.21 -8.68 -4.12
CA GLY A 32 8.60 -8.24 -4.19
C GLY A 32 9.28 -8.63 -5.50
N ILE A 33 9.08 -9.88 -5.97
CA ILE A 33 9.57 -10.33 -7.29
C ILE A 33 8.95 -9.48 -8.39
N TRP A 34 7.65 -9.19 -8.33
CA TRP A 34 6.98 -8.34 -9.31
C TRP A 34 7.57 -6.93 -9.37
N VAL A 35 7.82 -6.31 -8.21
CA VAL A 35 8.45 -4.98 -8.09
C VAL A 35 9.86 -5.00 -8.68
N LEU A 36 10.67 -6.03 -8.38
CA LEU A 36 12.01 -6.16 -8.96
C LEU A 36 11.96 -6.39 -10.47
N TYR A 37 11.05 -7.26 -10.95
CA TYR A 37 10.85 -7.50 -12.37
C TYR A 37 10.49 -6.22 -13.12
N GLN A 38 9.60 -5.40 -12.56
CA GLN A 38 9.26 -4.09 -13.12
C GLN A 38 10.50 -3.18 -13.18
N PHE A 39 11.29 -3.11 -12.12
CA PHE A 39 12.50 -2.30 -12.07
C PHE A 39 13.51 -2.68 -13.17
N PHE A 40 13.84 -3.98 -13.31
CA PHE A 40 14.78 -4.45 -14.33
C PHE A 40 14.25 -4.32 -15.77
N ARG A 41 12.93 -4.29 -15.95
CA ARG A 41 12.30 -4.12 -17.27
C ARG A 41 12.17 -2.65 -17.69
N SER A 42 12.16 -1.71 -16.73
CA SER A 42 12.05 -0.27 -16.98
C SER A 42 13.26 0.35 -17.69
N ASP A 43 14.44 -0.29 -17.69
CA ASP A 43 15.62 0.20 -18.42
C ASP A 43 15.52 0.02 -19.96
N LYS A 44 14.49 -0.66 -20.49
CA LYS A 44 14.37 -0.91 -21.94
C LYS A 44 13.07 -0.45 -22.60
N LYS A 45 12.08 0.07 -21.86
CA LYS A 45 10.88 0.67 -22.45
C LYS A 45 10.39 1.81 -21.56
N GLU A 46 10.43 3.02 -22.10
CA GLU A 46 9.46 4.05 -21.72
C GLU A 46 8.07 3.40 -21.70
N GLU A 47 7.36 3.64 -20.60
CA GLU A 47 6.04 3.15 -20.24
C GLU A 47 5.26 2.48 -21.39
N PRO A 48 4.75 1.24 -21.25
CA PRO A 48 3.38 1.09 -21.70
C PRO A 48 2.57 2.00 -20.78
N LYS A 49 2.06 3.11 -21.33
CA LYS A 49 0.81 3.70 -20.85
C LYS A 49 -0.08 2.50 -20.52
N GLN A 50 -0.35 2.27 -19.25
CA GLN A 50 -1.34 1.29 -18.85
C GLN A 50 -2.72 1.87 -19.23
N GLU A 51 -3.00 1.94 -20.53
CA GLU A 51 -4.33 1.73 -21.10
C GLU A 51 -4.65 0.23 -21.00
N GLU A 52 -4.45 -0.36 -19.83
CA GLU A 52 -4.97 -1.68 -19.55
C GLU A 52 -6.32 -1.45 -18.91
N LYS A 53 -7.33 -1.54 -19.80
CA LYS A 53 -8.77 -1.66 -19.54
C LYS A 53 -9.05 -1.66 -18.04
N VAL A 54 -9.48 -0.49 -17.56
CA VAL A 54 -10.31 -0.42 -16.36
C VAL A 54 -11.35 -1.52 -16.56
N TRP A 55 -11.24 -2.61 -15.80
CA TRP A 55 -12.39 -3.47 -15.61
C TRP A 55 -13.47 -2.49 -15.23
N LYS A 56 -14.44 -2.27 -16.12
CA LYS A 56 -15.58 -1.41 -15.88
C LYS A 56 -16.41 -2.09 -14.79
N LEU A 57 -15.87 -2.14 -13.59
CA LEU A 57 -16.62 -2.20 -12.36
C LEU A 57 -17.33 -0.86 -12.36
N GLU A 58 -18.58 -0.85 -12.83
CA GLU A 58 -19.48 0.30 -12.98
C GLU A 58 -19.83 0.98 -11.64
N ILE A 59 -18.99 0.82 -10.63
CA ILE A 59 -19.08 1.49 -9.34
C ILE A 59 -18.13 2.68 -9.41
N ALA A 60 -18.63 3.80 -9.94
CA ALA A 60 -17.84 5.02 -10.21
C ALA A 60 -16.97 5.47 -9.03
N SER A 61 -17.42 5.23 -7.79
CA SER A 61 -16.69 5.57 -6.57
C SER A 61 -15.47 4.68 -6.28
N LEU A 62 -15.55 3.36 -6.49
CA LEU A 62 -14.41 2.45 -6.26
C LEU A 62 -13.36 2.57 -7.35
N GLY A 63 -13.77 2.83 -8.59
CA GLY A 63 -12.85 3.11 -9.69
C GLY A 63 -11.95 4.31 -9.40
N LEU A 64 -12.52 5.37 -8.80
CA LEU A 64 -11.79 6.57 -8.39
C LEU A 64 -10.73 6.26 -7.31
N VAL A 65 -11.08 5.47 -6.30
CA VAL A 65 -10.18 5.10 -5.21
C VAL A 65 -8.99 4.29 -5.72
N ILE A 66 -9.24 3.34 -6.62
CA ILE A 66 -8.17 2.54 -7.26
C ILE A 66 -7.27 3.43 -8.13
N GLN A 67 -7.84 4.40 -8.85
CA GLN A 67 -7.09 5.33 -9.67
C GLN A 67 -6.18 6.23 -8.81
N ILE A 68 -6.69 6.74 -7.69
CA ILE A 68 -5.93 7.53 -6.73
C ILE A 68 -4.81 6.69 -6.09
N LEU A 69 -5.07 5.43 -5.73
CA LEU A 69 -4.04 4.51 -5.24
C LEU A 69 -2.89 4.33 -6.23
N ARG A 70 -3.20 4.23 -7.53
CA ARG A 70 -2.19 4.05 -8.59
C ARG A 70 -1.41 5.33 -8.89
N LYS A 71 -2.08 6.49 -8.79
CA LYS A 71 -1.49 7.79 -9.08
C LYS A 71 -2.04 8.82 -8.08
N PRO A 72 -1.39 8.97 -6.90
CA PRO A 72 -1.93 9.81 -5.83
C PRO A 72 -2.03 11.29 -6.21
N THR A 73 -1.28 11.75 -7.22
CA THR A 73 -1.40 13.11 -7.77
C THR A 73 -2.73 13.38 -8.46
N VAL A 74 -3.51 12.36 -8.80
CA VAL A 74 -4.86 12.51 -9.39
C VAL A 74 -5.91 12.82 -8.32
N ALA A 75 -5.57 12.70 -7.03
CA ALA A 75 -6.45 13.13 -5.95
C ALA A 75 -6.62 14.65 -5.87
N ASP A 76 -5.67 15.42 -6.43
CA ASP A 76 -5.79 16.86 -6.62
C ASP A 76 -6.68 17.10 -7.87
N PHE A 77 -8.00 17.22 -7.64
CA PHE A 77 -8.99 17.37 -8.71
C PHE A 77 -8.95 18.77 -9.32
N ASP A 78 -8.67 19.79 -8.50
CA ASP A 78 -8.63 21.18 -8.92
C ASP A 78 -7.26 21.62 -9.45
N LYS A 79 -6.23 20.77 -9.32
CA LYS A 79 -4.84 21.02 -9.73
C LYS A 79 -4.26 22.28 -9.09
N SER A 80 -4.74 22.62 -7.90
CA SER A 80 -4.28 23.79 -7.14
C SER A 80 -2.86 23.59 -6.60
N GLY A 81 -2.34 22.35 -6.58
CA GLY A 81 -1.08 22.00 -5.96
C GLY A 81 -1.19 21.90 -4.42
N THR A 82 -2.40 21.99 -3.88
CA THR A 82 -2.71 21.78 -2.47
C THR A 82 -3.83 20.76 -2.33
N ILE A 83 -3.86 20.01 -1.23
CA ILE A 83 -4.91 19.01 -1.00
C ILE A 83 -5.98 19.64 -0.10
N SER A 84 -7.17 19.85 -0.64
CA SER A 84 -8.35 20.29 0.12
C SER A 84 -8.85 19.20 1.08
N ALA A 85 -9.70 19.56 2.04
CA ALA A 85 -10.21 18.59 3.02
C ALA A 85 -10.96 17.40 2.39
N GLY A 86 -11.70 17.62 1.29
CA GLY A 86 -12.40 16.56 0.55
C GLY A 86 -11.45 15.63 -0.21
N GLU A 87 -10.42 16.19 -0.83
CA GLU A 87 -9.38 15.45 -1.54
C GLU A 87 -8.52 14.64 -0.57
N ALA A 88 -8.21 15.21 0.60
CA ALA A 88 -7.52 14.52 1.68
C ALA A 88 -8.32 13.32 2.20
N LEU A 89 -9.64 13.44 2.29
CA LEU A 89 -10.51 12.33 2.68
C LEU A 89 -10.48 11.21 1.62
N LEU A 90 -10.58 11.55 0.33
CA LEU A 90 -10.52 10.58 -0.77
C LEU A 90 -9.16 9.87 -0.85
N LEU A 91 -8.06 10.63 -0.75
CA LEU A 91 -6.71 10.11 -0.69
C LEU A 91 -6.52 9.20 0.54
N GLY A 92 -7.08 9.61 1.68
CA GLY A 92 -7.06 8.82 2.92
C GLY A 92 -7.79 7.49 2.78
N ILE A 93 -8.96 7.47 2.13
CA ILE A 93 -9.70 6.23 1.85
C ILE A 93 -8.87 5.32 0.95
N ALA A 94 -8.31 5.87 -0.14
CA ALA A 94 -7.44 5.15 -1.05
C ALA A 94 -6.28 4.48 -0.32
N LEU A 95 -5.51 5.25 0.45
CA LEU A 95 -4.38 4.73 1.21
C LEU A 95 -4.81 3.72 2.30
N SER A 96 -5.97 3.92 2.93
CA SER A 96 -6.44 3.03 4.02
C SER A 96 -6.60 1.57 3.59
N ILE A 97 -6.71 1.28 2.29
CA ILE A 97 -6.77 -0.09 1.75
C ILE A 97 -5.48 -0.88 2.05
N ASP A 98 -4.31 -0.25 2.12
CA ASP A 98 -3.08 -0.95 2.55
C ASP A 98 -3.19 -1.39 4.02
N SER A 99 -3.69 -0.49 4.86
CA SER A 99 -3.83 -0.71 6.30
C SER A 99 -4.94 -1.72 6.61
N PHE A 100 -5.88 -1.91 5.67
CA PHE A 100 -6.90 -2.94 5.75
C PHE A 100 -6.27 -4.34 5.70
N GLY A 101 -5.29 -4.57 4.84
CA GLY A 101 -4.55 -5.83 4.80
C GLY A 101 -3.72 -6.04 6.09
N ALA A 102 -3.02 -5.00 6.52
CA ALA A 102 -2.25 -5.02 7.77
C ALA A 102 -3.13 -5.30 9.01
N GLY A 103 -4.34 -4.74 9.05
CA GLY A 103 -5.30 -4.98 10.14
C GLY A 103 -5.78 -6.42 10.21
N ILE A 104 -6.07 -7.07 9.08
CA ILE A 104 -6.40 -8.50 9.07
C ILE A 104 -5.22 -9.30 9.62
N GLY A 105 -4.00 -9.03 9.14
CA GLY A 105 -2.78 -9.66 9.65
C GLY A 105 -2.55 -9.45 11.15
N ALA A 106 -2.75 -8.23 11.64
CA ALA A 106 -2.61 -7.89 13.05
C ALA A 106 -3.63 -8.60 13.95
N SER A 107 -4.86 -8.79 13.47
CA SER A 107 -5.89 -9.52 14.22
C SER A 107 -5.57 -11.01 14.35
N LEU A 108 -4.92 -11.62 13.35
CA LEU A 108 -4.46 -13.01 13.40
C LEU A 108 -3.36 -13.21 14.45
N LEU A 109 -2.61 -12.15 14.77
CA LEU A 109 -1.60 -12.12 15.83
C LEU A 109 -2.20 -11.78 17.21
N GLY A 110 -3.51 -11.56 17.31
CA GLY A 110 -4.20 -11.30 18.57
C GLY A 110 -4.01 -9.88 19.13
N TYR A 111 -3.57 -8.92 18.33
CA TYR A 111 -3.41 -7.53 18.79
C TYR A 111 -4.74 -6.85 19.09
N ALA A 112 -4.73 -5.93 20.06
CA ALA A 112 -5.91 -5.19 20.48
C ALA A 112 -6.38 -4.18 19.39
N PRO A 113 -7.65 -4.24 18.94
CA PRO A 113 -8.13 -3.40 17.83
C PRO A 113 -8.05 -1.90 18.07
N ALA A 114 -8.41 -1.43 19.26
CA ALA A 114 -8.40 0.00 19.60
C ALA A 114 -6.98 0.57 19.60
N MET A 115 -6.03 -0.15 20.21
CA MET A 115 -4.62 0.26 20.25
C MET A 115 -4.03 0.32 18.84
N MET A 116 -4.26 -0.71 18.03
CA MET A 116 -3.78 -0.75 16.65
C MET A 116 -4.40 0.35 15.78
N ALA A 117 -5.68 0.69 15.98
CA ALA A 117 -6.32 1.79 15.26
C ALA A 117 -5.66 3.14 15.56
N VAL A 118 -5.42 3.44 16.84
CA VAL A 118 -4.74 4.68 17.23
C VAL A 118 -3.30 4.69 16.73
N LEU A 119 -2.57 3.58 16.90
CA LEU A 119 -1.18 3.49 16.50
C LEU A 119 -1.00 3.65 14.98
N VAL A 120 -1.83 2.97 14.18
CA VAL A 120 -1.81 3.12 12.72
C VAL A 120 -2.21 4.54 12.31
N ALA A 121 -3.23 5.15 12.92
CA ALA A 121 -3.60 6.52 12.59
C ALA A 121 -2.44 7.51 12.81
N VAL A 122 -1.76 7.40 13.96
CA VAL A 122 -0.61 8.25 14.30
C VAL A 122 0.58 7.95 13.40
N MET A 123 0.96 6.68 13.25
CA MET A 123 2.14 6.27 12.48
C MET A 123 1.97 6.55 10.99
N SER A 124 0.82 6.23 10.40
CA SER A 124 0.54 6.55 8.99
C SER A 124 0.57 8.06 8.77
N SER A 125 -0.02 8.86 9.65
CA SER A 125 0.03 10.33 9.51
C SER A 125 1.46 10.87 9.57
N LEU A 126 2.27 10.39 10.53
CA LEU A 126 3.66 10.78 10.67
C LEU A 126 4.52 10.33 9.48
N PHE A 127 4.41 9.07 9.08
CA PHE A 127 5.22 8.51 8.00
C PHE A 127 4.84 9.09 6.64
N LEU A 128 3.57 9.39 6.40
CA LEU A 128 3.17 10.11 5.20
C LEU A 128 3.74 11.52 5.20
N PHE A 129 3.60 12.26 6.30
CA PHE A 129 4.11 13.63 6.39
C PHE A 129 5.63 13.70 6.19
N ILE A 130 6.37 12.85 6.92
CA ILE A 130 7.83 12.76 6.83
C ILE A 130 8.23 12.25 5.45
N GLY A 131 7.57 11.20 4.94
CA GLY A 131 7.85 10.60 3.64
C GLY A 131 7.65 11.57 2.48
N MET A 132 6.60 12.40 2.53
CA MET A 132 6.38 13.45 1.54
C MET A 132 7.47 14.52 1.59
N LYS A 133 7.82 15.02 2.79
CA LYS A 133 8.90 16.01 2.95
C LYS A 133 10.27 15.48 2.53
N LEU A 134 10.61 14.26 2.94
CA LEU A 134 11.86 13.62 2.51
C LEU A 134 11.82 13.38 1.01
N GLY A 135 10.71 12.87 0.46
CA GLY A 135 10.55 12.60 -0.96
C GLY A 135 10.84 13.81 -1.84
N THR A 136 10.37 15.01 -1.48
CA THR A 136 10.62 16.25 -2.24
C THR A 136 12.06 16.74 -2.12
N ILE A 137 12.71 16.55 -0.98
CA ILE A 137 14.13 16.91 -0.79
C ILE A 137 15.02 15.94 -1.55
N LEU A 138 14.76 14.63 -1.41
CA LEU A 138 15.58 13.55 -1.92
C LEU A 138 15.37 13.28 -3.42
N SER A 139 14.25 13.70 -4.01
CA SER A 139 13.97 13.53 -5.45
C SER A 139 15.00 14.21 -6.36
N ASN A 140 15.71 15.22 -5.87
CA ASN A 140 16.76 15.91 -6.60
C ASN A 140 18.09 15.12 -6.67
N MET A 141 18.25 14.06 -5.88
CA MET A 141 19.48 13.26 -5.82
C MET A 141 19.41 12.04 -6.75
N LYS A 142 20.09 12.12 -7.91
CA LYS A 142 20.12 11.03 -8.93
C LYS A 142 20.60 9.68 -8.39
N TRP A 143 21.46 9.65 -7.38
CA TRP A 143 21.90 8.38 -6.77
C TRP A 143 20.76 7.68 -6.04
N LEU A 144 19.82 8.44 -5.47
CA LEU A 144 18.69 7.88 -4.73
C LEU A 144 17.64 7.23 -5.64
N GLN A 145 17.54 7.68 -6.89
CA GLN A 145 16.72 7.03 -7.91
C GLN A 145 17.18 5.60 -8.23
N LYS A 146 18.46 5.27 -7.94
CA LYS A 146 18.94 3.88 -8.07
C LYS A 146 18.43 2.96 -6.96
N PHE A 147 17.90 3.48 -5.86
CA PHE A 147 17.36 2.68 -4.74
C PHE A 147 15.88 2.33 -4.89
N THR A 148 15.25 2.59 -6.04
CA THR A 148 13.85 2.24 -6.28
C THR A 148 13.59 0.72 -6.26
N PHE A 149 14.62 -0.12 -6.36
CA PHE A 149 14.51 -1.58 -6.18
C PHE A 149 14.41 -2.01 -4.70
N LEU A 150 14.78 -1.13 -3.75
CA LEU A 150 14.93 -1.47 -2.34
C LEU A 150 13.64 -1.98 -1.68
N PRO A 151 12.45 -1.39 -1.93
CA PRO A 151 11.19 -1.92 -1.41
C PRO A 151 10.93 -3.37 -1.85
N GLY A 152 11.23 -3.72 -3.11
CA GLY A 152 11.05 -5.08 -3.63
C GLY A 152 11.95 -6.09 -2.92
N VAL A 153 13.22 -5.73 -2.69
CA VAL A 153 14.16 -6.56 -1.92
C VAL A 153 13.70 -6.74 -0.48
N LEU A 154 13.27 -5.65 0.18
CA LEU A 154 12.78 -5.70 1.56
C LEU A 154 11.56 -6.63 1.69
N LEU A 155 10.61 -6.59 0.75
CA LEU A 155 9.45 -7.47 0.75
C LEU A 155 9.83 -8.95 0.63
N ILE A 156 10.79 -9.28 -0.24
CA ILE A 156 11.28 -10.66 -0.39
C ILE A 156 11.96 -11.12 0.90
N ILE A 157 12.84 -10.30 1.50
CA ILE A 157 13.53 -10.64 2.75
C ILE A 157 12.52 -10.89 3.87
N ILE A 158 11.55 -10.00 4.05
CA ILE A 158 10.50 -10.15 5.07
C ILE A 158 9.66 -11.41 4.79
N GLY A 159 9.31 -11.65 3.53
CA GLY A 159 8.54 -12.84 3.13
C GLY A 159 9.25 -14.16 3.41
N ILE A 160 10.55 -14.23 3.13
CA ILE A 160 11.40 -15.40 3.43
C ILE A 160 11.55 -15.59 4.94
N TRP A 161 11.76 -14.52 5.70
CA TRP A 161 11.91 -14.62 7.16
C TRP A 161 10.62 -15.08 7.84
N LYS A 162 9.46 -14.72 7.29
CA LYS A 162 8.18 -15.09 7.87
C LYS A 162 7.75 -16.54 7.58
N MET A 163 8.37 -17.22 6.61
CA MET A 163 7.97 -18.57 6.17
C MET A 163 8.38 -19.69 7.13
#